data_AF-A0A6M4BH92-F1
#
_entry.id   AF-A0A6M4BH92-F1
#
_cell.length_a   1.000
_cell.length_b   1.000
_cell.length_c   1.000
_cell.angle_alpha   90.00
_cell.angle_beta   90.00
_cell.angle_gamma   90.00
#
_symmetry.space_group_name_H-M   'P 1'
#
loop_
_entity.id
_entity.type
_entity.pdbx_description
1 polymer ?
#
loop_
_entity_poly.entity_id
_entity_poly.type
_entity_poly.pdbx_seq_one_letter_code
_entity_poly.pdbx_strand_id
1 'polypeptide(L)'
;FEQGPRTIRPRGITGLNTLNMIQDLGLSEHVSPIKPDHPAAKNRMIYVNKTLHYLPSSLKSVFQKNQPFSKPLIYALFNDMKQPQKELQDDSIYNFAERRFGKEIADYAISPMICGICAGDAKEISVKFLMKTLFEWEQNHGGVVKGLMKSLFKSKTEGELDLSDLAKKSQEEKWNVYTIKGGLEKFPETL
;
A
#
# COMPACT_ATOMS: atom_id res chain seq x y z
N PHE A 1 -5.15 25.02 -3.28
CA PHE A 1 -4.68 23.75 -3.88
C PHE A 1 -3.57 23.21 -3.00
N GLU A 2 -3.47 21.89 -2.82
CA GLU A 2 -2.44 21.27 -1.97
C GLU A 2 -1.08 21.28 -2.66
N GLN A 3 -0.05 21.78 -1.96
CA GLN A 3 1.34 21.86 -2.45
C GLN A 3 2.16 20.59 -2.17
N GLY A 4 1.70 19.74 -1.25
CA GLY A 4 2.40 18.52 -0.85
C GLY A 4 1.43 17.33 -0.64
N PRO A 5 1.41 16.71 0.56
CA PRO A 5 0.48 15.61 0.82
C PRO A 5 -0.97 16.09 0.68
N ARG A 6 -1.83 15.23 0.13
CA ARG A 6 -3.25 15.54 -0.12
C ARG A 6 -4.22 14.70 0.71
N THR A 7 -3.75 13.53 1.14
CA THR A 7 -4.55 12.53 1.85
C THR A 7 -3.67 11.74 2.80
N ILE A 8 -4.26 11.26 3.89
CA ILE A 8 -3.61 10.42 4.90
C ILE A 8 -4.31 9.05 4.93
N ARG A 9 -3.56 7.98 5.20
CA ARG A 9 -4.10 6.61 5.35
C ARG A 9 -4.40 6.29 6.82
N PRO A 10 -5.65 5.94 7.19
CA PRO A 10 -6.02 5.59 8.57
C PRO A 10 -5.75 4.10 8.86
N ARG A 11 -4.52 3.64 8.66
CA ARG A 11 -4.16 2.21 8.79
C ARG A 11 -2.90 2.04 9.63
N GLY A 12 -2.88 0.96 10.41
CA GLY A 12 -1.79 0.66 11.33
C GLY A 12 -1.76 1.61 12.52
N ILE A 13 -0.88 1.32 13.47
CA ILE A 13 -0.70 2.09 14.71
C ILE A 13 -0.45 3.58 14.38
N THR A 14 0.46 3.87 13.46
CA THR A 14 0.79 5.26 13.08
C THR A 14 -0.42 6.02 12.54
N GLY A 15 -1.18 5.42 11.61
CA GLY A 15 -2.34 6.09 11.01
C GLY A 15 -3.49 6.31 11.99
N LEU A 16 -3.69 5.38 12.93
CA LEU A 16 -4.67 5.52 14.02
C LEU A 16 -4.24 6.59 15.03
N ASN A 17 -2.95 6.63 15.38
CA ASN A 17 -2.41 7.65 16.25
C ASN A 17 -2.54 9.06 15.64
N THR A 18 -2.36 9.20 14.32
CA THR A 18 -2.64 10.47 13.63
C THR A 18 -4.11 10.90 13.76
N LEU A 19 -5.07 9.95 13.73
CA LEU A 19 -6.48 10.28 13.94
C LEU A 19 -6.78 10.69 15.38
N ASN A 20 -6.16 10.04 16.37
CA ASN A 20 -6.26 10.48 17.77
C ASN A 20 -5.81 11.95 17.90
N MET A 21 -4.64 12.26 17.36
CA MET A 21 -4.10 13.62 17.36
C MET A 21 -5.02 14.61 16.64
N ILE A 22 -5.59 14.26 15.49
CA ILE A 22 -6.56 15.11 14.78
C ILE A 22 -7.81 15.38 15.63
N GLN A 23 -8.27 14.40 16.40
CA GLN A 23 -9.39 14.59 17.32
C GLN A 23 -9.01 15.50 18.49
N ASP A 24 -7.84 15.31 19.09
CA ASP A 24 -7.36 16.12 20.23
C ASP A 24 -7.20 17.60 19.85
N LEU A 25 -6.88 17.87 18.59
CA LEU A 25 -6.80 19.23 18.02
C LEU A 25 -8.16 19.82 17.63
N GLY A 26 -9.27 19.10 17.88
CA GLY A 26 -10.62 19.58 17.56
C GLY A 26 -10.95 19.60 16.06
N LEU A 27 -10.18 18.90 15.22
CA LEU A 27 -10.34 18.93 13.76
C LEU A 27 -11.29 17.84 13.23
N SER A 28 -11.91 17.03 14.11
CA SER A 28 -12.77 15.89 13.75
C SER A 28 -13.85 16.24 12.72
N GLU A 29 -14.57 17.35 12.91
CA GLU A 29 -15.67 17.77 12.03
C GLU A 29 -15.21 18.21 10.63
N HIS A 30 -13.92 18.53 10.50
CA HIS A 30 -13.31 18.90 9.23
C HIS A 30 -12.79 17.69 8.46
N VAL A 31 -12.74 16.50 9.06
CA VAL A 31 -12.27 15.30 8.37
C VAL A 31 -13.24 14.91 7.25
N SER A 32 -12.69 14.71 6.05
CA SER A 32 -13.41 14.24 4.88
C SER A 32 -12.84 12.88 4.44
N PRO A 33 -13.51 11.77 4.79
CA PRO A 33 -13.03 10.44 4.45
C PRO A 33 -13.45 9.98 3.06
N ILE A 34 -12.64 9.13 2.45
CA ILE A 34 -12.95 8.37 1.25
C ILE A 34 -13.10 6.91 1.63
N LYS A 35 -14.31 6.37 1.43
CA LYS A 35 -14.64 4.96 1.68
C LYS A 35 -14.18 4.05 0.53
N PRO A 36 -14.02 2.73 0.75
CA PRO A 36 -13.50 1.79 -0.26
C PRO A 36 -14.39 1.63 -1.48
N ASP A 37 -15.68 1.93 -1.36
CA ASP A 37 -16.66 1.83 -2.42
C ASP A 37 -16.61 3.02 -3.39
N HIS A 38 -16.03 4.14 -2.97
CA HIS A 38 -15.90 5.37 -3.76
C HIS A 38 -15.03 5.17 -5.02
N PRO A 39 -15.37 5.78 -6.18
CA PRO A 39 -14.60 5.64 -7.41
C PRO A 39 -13.11 5.97 -7.26
N ALA A 40 -12.78 7.02 -6.49
CA ALA A 40 -11.40 7.42 -6.21
C ALA A 40 -10.57 6.35 -5.46
N ALA A 41 -11.22 5.44 -4.70
CA ALA A 41 -10.54 4.34 -4.03
C ALA A 41 -10.35 3.11 -4.92
N LYS A 42 -11.24 2.91 -5.91
CA LYS A 42 -11.27 1.74 -6.80
C LYS A 42 -10.46 1.92 -8.09
N ASN A 43 -10.40 3.14 -8.62
CA ASN A 43 -9.96 3.40 -9.99
C ASN A 43 -8.50 3.84 -10.06
N ARG A 44 -7.58 3.03 -9.52
CA ARG A 44 -6.15 3.24 -9.74
C ARG A 44 -5.80 2.82 -11.16
N MET A 45 -5.10 3.68 -11.90
CA MET A 45 -4.77 3.46 -13.30
C MET A 45 -3.27 3.63 -13.54
N ILE A 46 -2.76 2.97 -14.56
CA ILE A 46 -1.40 3.14 -15.09
C ILE A 46 -1.49 3.48 -16.58
N TYR A 47 -0.55 4.29 -17.07
CA TYR A 47 -0.47 4.65 -18.47
C TYR A 47 0.61 3.80 -19.16
N VAL A 48 0.19 2.91 -20.05
CA VAL A 48 1.08 1.97 -20.75
C VAL A 48 0.64 1.85 -22.21
N ASN A 49 1.60 1.90 -23.13
CA ASN A 49 1.36 1.81 -24.58
C ASN A 49 0.31 2.81 -25.09
N LYS A 50 0.45 4.06 -24.65
CA LYS A 50 -0.43 5.19 -24.98
C LYS A 50 -1.89 5.09 -24.48
N THR A 51 -2.19 4.15 -23.59
CA THR A 51 -3.55 3.90 -23.07
C THR A 51 -3.54 3.81 -21.55
N LEU A 52 -4.63 4.27 -20.92
CA LEU A 52 -4.87 4.09 -19.48
C LEU A 52 -5.46 2.71 -19.21
N HIS A 53 -4.86 1.99 -18.27
CA HIS A 53 -5.31 0.67 -17.83
C HIS A 53 -5.65 0.71 -16.34
N TYR A 54 -6.78 0.13 -15.97
CA TYR A 54 -7.15 -0.02 -14.56
C TYR A 54 -6.32 -1.11 -13.89
N LEU A 55 -5.76 -0.80 -12.73
CA LEU A 55 -5.16 -1.80 -11.87
C LEU A 55 -6.26 -2.64 -11.20
N PRO A 56 -6.06 -3.98 -11.08
CA PRO A 56 -6.99 -4.86 -10.39
C PRO A 56 -7.28 -4.39 -8.96
N SER A 57 -8.56 -4.14 -8.67
CA SER A 57 -9.04 -3.66 -7.37
C SER A 57 -9.84 -4.71 -6.60
N SER A 58 -10.02 -5.91 -7.17
CA SER A 58 -10.77 -7.02 -6.56
C SER A 58 -10.01 -8.33 -6.65
N LEU A 59 -10.32 -9.28 -5.75
CA LEU A 59 -9.74 -10.62 -5.79
C LEU A 59 -10.09 -11.35 -7.10
N LYS A 60 -11.32 -11.16 -7.62
CA LYS A 60 -11.74 -11.77 -8.89
C LYS A 60 -10.86 -11.32 -10.06
N SER A 61 -10.50 -10.05 -10.11
CA SER A 61 -9.63 -9.53 -11.19
C SER A 61 -8.22 -10.14 -11.18
N VAL A 62 -7.73 -10.65 -10.04
CA VAL A 62 -6.40 -11.31 -9.97
C VAL A 62 -6.36 -12.61 -10.79
N PHE A 63 -7.49 -13.32 -10.89
CA PHE A 63 -7.61 -14.56 -11.66
C PHE A 63 -7.93 -14.34 -13.14
N GLN A 64 -8.20 -13.10 -13.54
CA GLN A 64 -8.49 -12.72 -14.91
C GLN A 64 -7.27 -12.06 -15.56
N LYS A 65 -7.17 -12.17 -16.87
CA LYS A 65 -6.16 -11.42 -17.63
C LYS A 65 -6.62 -9.97 -17.74
N ASN A 66 -5.81 -9.04 -17.25
CA ASN A 66 -6.07 -7.61 -17.34
C ASN A 66 -4.91 -6.96 -18.10
N GLN A 67 -5.22 -6.14 -19.10
CA GLN A 67 -4.19 -5.33 -19.75
C GLN A 67 -3.57 -4.36 -18.72
N PRO A 68 -2.27 -4.07 -18.79
CA PRO A 68 -1.29 -4.48 -19.80
C PRO A 68 -0.60 -5.83 -19.49
N PHE A 69 -1.03 -6.57 -18.47
CA PHE A 69 -0.43 -7.85 -18.09
C PHE A 69 -0.76 -8.94 -19.12
N SER A 70 0.24 -9.70 -19.55
CA SER A 70 0.06 -10.76 -20.53
C SER A 70 -0.65 -11.99 -19.96
N LYS A 71 -0.55 -12.19 -18.64
CA LYS A 71 -1.13 -13.31 -17.88
C LYS A 71 -1.94 -12.80 -16.69
N PRO A 72 -2.87 -13.62 -16.16
CA PRO A 72 -3.52 -13.32 -14.88
C PRO A 72 -2.52 -13.12 -13.74
N LEU A 73 -2.79 -12.17 -12.84
CA LEU A 73 -1.87 -11.81 -11.75
C LEU A 73 -1.62 -12.95 -10.75
N ILE A 74 -2.52 -13.94 -10.67
CA ILE A 74 -2.32 -15.15 -9.86
C ILE A 74 -1.01 -15.88 -10.22
N TYR A 75 -0.54 -15.78 -11.47
CA TYR A 75 0.75 -16.36 -11.88
C TYR A 75 1.95 -15.72 -11.19
N ALA A 76 1.88 -14.43 -10.84
CA ALA A 76 2.92 -13.76 -10.06
C ALA A 76 3.02 -14.36 -8.64
N LEU A 77 1.89 -14.70 -8.04
CA LEU A 77 1.84 -15.36 -6.73
C LEU A 77 2.42 -16.78 -6.80
N PHE A 78 2.09 -17.53 -7.85
CA PHE A 78 2.69 -18.85 -8.08
C PHE A 78 4.19 -18.76 -8.37
N ASN A 79 4.65 -17.70 -9.06
CA ASN A 79 6.07 -17.48 -9.28
C ASN A 79 6.78 -17.30 -7.94
N ASP A 80 6.29 -16.42 -7.05
CA ASP A 80 6.90 -16.19 -5.73
C ASP A 80 7.04 -17.48 -4.92
N MET A 81 6.01 -18.34 -4.94
CA MET A 81 6.04 -19.63 -4.23
C MET A 81 7.06 -20.63 -4.78
N LYS A 82 7.36 -20.57 -6.09
CA LYS A 82 8.32 -21.46 -6.78
C LYS A 82 9.75 -20.95 -6.72
N GLN A 83 9.94 -19.64 -6.62
CA GLN A 83 11.27 -19.04 -6.61
C GLN A 83 12.04 -19.47 -5.35
N PRO A 84 13.28 -19.96 -5.49
CA PRO A 84 14.07 -20.38 -4.34
C PRO A 84 14.37 -19.19 -3.43
N GLN A 85 14.59 -19.47 -2.14
CA GLN A 85 15.13 -18.47 -1.25
C GLN A 85 16.54 -18.07 -1.72
N LYS A 86 16.82 -16.78 -1.71
CA LYS A 86 18.17 -16.25 -1.97
C LYS A 86 18.57 -15.43 -0.77
N GLU A 87 19.64 -15.83 -0.09
CA GLU A 87 20.18 -15.03 1.00
C GLU A 87 20.78 -13.75 0.41
N LEU A 88 20.27 -12.62 0.86
CA LEU A 88 20.57 -11.28 0.38
C LEU A 88 20.62 -10.38 1.61
N GLN A 89 21.60 -9.49 1.66
CA GLN A 89 21.66 -8.45 2.68
C GLN A 89 20.74 -7.27 2.35
N ASP A 90 20.62 -6.98 1.04
CA ASP A 90 19.71 -6.01 0.44
C ASP A 90 19.57 -6.28 -1.08
N ASP A 91 18.58 -5.65 -1.72
CA ASP A 91 18.36 -5.64 -3.16
C ASP A 91 17.58 -4.37 -3.56
N SER A 92 17.54 -4.03 -4.85
CA SER A 92 16.61 -3.00 -5.31
C SER A 92 15.17 -3.52 -5.31
N ILE A 93 14.20 -2.62 -5.12
CA ILE A 93 12.78 -2.97 -5.18
C ILE A 93 12.42 -3.61 -6.53
N TYR A 94 12.98 -3.10 -7.63
CA TYR A 94 12.76 -3.63 -8.97
C TYR A 94 13.30 -5.06 -9.10
N ASN A 95 14.56 -5.32 -8.74
CA ASN A 95 15.17 -6.65 -8.87
C ASN A 95 14.45 -7.68 -8.00
N PHE A 96 14.10 -7.29 -6.77
CA PHE A 96 13.30 -8.11 -5.87
C PHE A 96 11.96 -8.49 -6.52
N ALA A 97 11.24 -7.50 -7.07
CA ALA A 97 9.95 -7.72 -7.68
C ALA A 97 10.03 -8.54 -8.97
N GLU A 98 11.00 -8.28 -9.83
CA GLU A 98 11.20 -9.00 -11.09
C GLU A 98 11.50 -10.48 -10.82
N ARG A 99 12.41 -10.76 -9.88
CA ARG A 99 12.77 -12.13 -9.51
C ARG A 99 11.60 -12.87 -8.88
N ARG A 100 10.89 -12.25 -7.94
CA ARG A 100 9.83 -12.91 -7.17
C ARG A 100 8.50 -12.98 -7.90
N PHE A 101 8.10 -11.93 -8.60
CA PHE A 101 6.76 -11.82 -9.18
C PHE A 101 6.76 -11.76 -10.71
N GLY A 102 7.92 -11.55 -11.32
CA GLY A 102 8.09 -11.46 -12.76
C GLY A 102 8.20 -10.02 -13.27
N LYS A 103 8.80 -9.89 -14.45
CA LYS A 103 9.13 -8.61 -15.08
C LYS A 103 7.94 -7.66 -15.25
N GLU A 104 6.78 -8.16 -15.68
CA GLU A 104 5.59 -7.31 -15.86
C GLU A 104 5.09 -6.68 -14.55
N ILE A 105 5.24 -7.37 -13.42
CA ILE A 105 4.88 -6.82 -12.11
C ILE A 105 5.87 -5.73 -11.71
N ALA A 106 7.17 -5.97 -11.94
CA ALA A 106 8.21 -4.97 -11.70
C ALA A 106 7.97 -3.69 -12.55
N ASP A 107 7.70 -3.86 -13.84
CA ASP A 107 7.51 -2.77 -14.79
C ASP A 107 6.20 -2.00 -14.59
N TYR A 108 5.07 -2.72 -14.51
CA TYR A 108 3.74 -2.09 -14.62
C TYR A 108 3.07 -1.83 -13.27
N ALA A 109 3.49 -2.51 -12.20
CA ALA A 109 2.90 -2.30 -10.88
C ALA A 109 3.88 -1.64 -9.91
N ILE A 110 5.07 -2.21 -9.75
CA ILE A 110 6.01 -1.78 -8.72
C ILE A 110 6.69 -0.46 -9.10
N SER A 111 7.25 -0.33 -10.30
CA SER A 111 7.92 0.91 -10.72
C SER A 111 7.00 2.14 -10.65
N PRO A 112 5.75 2.10 -11.17
CA PRO A 112 4.83 3.23 -11.04
C PRO A 112 4.40 3.48 -9.59
N MET A 113 4.30 2.44 -8.77
CA MET A 113 3.98 2.58 -7.34
C MET A 113 5.08 3.32 -6.59
N ILE A 114 6.35 2.99 -6.83
CA ILE A 114 7.49 3.65 -6.18
C ILE A 114 7.57 5.12 -6.62
N CYS A 115 7.40 5.39 -7.92
CA CYS A 115 7.29 6.75 -8.43
C CYS A 115 6.14 7.52 -7.75
N GLY A 116 4.98 6.89 -7.54
CA GLY A 116 3.84 7.50 -6.85
C GLY A 116 4.03 7.72 -5.34
N ILE A 117 4.91 6.97 -4.67
CA ILE A 117 5.17 7.09 -3.22
C ILE A 117 6.23 8.15 -2.93
N CYS A 118 7.34 8.13 -3.65
CA CYS A 118 8.51 8.97 -3.34
C CYS A 118 9.14 9.64 -4.55
N ALA A 119 8.53 9.57 -5.74
CA ALA A 119 9.09 10.08 -7.00
C ALA A 119 10.48 9.53 -7.34
N GLY A 120 10.84 8.36 -6.81
CA GLY A 120 12.15 7.72 -7.03
C GLY A 120 12.10 6.54 -8.01
N ASP A 121 13.29 6.04 -8.36
CA ASP A 121 13.47 4.87 -9.22
C ASP A 121 13.48 3.57 -8.38
N ALA A 122 12.59 2.64 -8.72
CA ALA A 122 12.52 1.31 -8.09
C ALA A 122 13.81 0.50 -8.30
N LYS A 123 14.63 0.81 -9.31
CA LYS A 123 15.91 0.15 -9.57
C LYS A 123 17.03 0.60 -8.62
N GLU A 124 16.89 1.76 -7.99
CA GLU A 124 17.90 2.33 -7.11
C GLU A 124 17.50 2.22 -5.63
N ILE A 125 16.20 2.24 -5.34
CA ILE A 125 15.71 2.20 -3.96
C ILE A 125 15.80 0.78 -3.41
N SER A 126 16.40 0.68 -2.22
CA SER A 126 16.48 -0.54 -1.40
C SER A 126 15.10 -1.09 -1.03
N VAL A 127 14.89 -2.38 -1.26
CA VAL A 127 13.68 -3.11 -0.82
C VAL A 127 13.62 -3.21 0.69
N LYS A 128 14.78 -3.37 1.35
CA LYS A 128 14.87 -3.44 2.81
C LYS A 128 14.52 -2.12 3.47
N PHE A 129 14.80 -1.00 2.82
CA PHE A 129 14.46 0.33 3.30
C PHE A 129 12.97 0.62 3.22
N LEU A 130 12.37 0.53 2.02
CA LEU A 130 10.98 0.98 1.81
C LEU A 130 9.93 -0.13 1.99
N MET A 131 10.31 -1.39 1.77
CA MET A 131 9.42 -2.55 1.79
C MET A 131 9.91 -3.64 2.75
N LYS A 132 10.48 -3.22 3.88
CA LYS A 132 11.11 -4.08 4.91
C LYS A 132 10.33 -5.35 5.21
N THR A 133 9.03 -5.26 5.45
CA THR A 133 8.18 -6.42 5.77
C THR A 133 8.14 -7.46 4.66
N LEU A 134 8.11 -7.05 3.38
CA LEU A 134 8.11 -8.00 2.25
C LEU A 134 9.48 -8.68 2.13
N PHE A 135 10.56 -7.93 2.31
CA PHE A 135 11.91 -8.46 2.34
C PHE A 135 12.09 -9.46 3.48
N GLU A 136 11.64 -9.14 4.70
CA GLU A 136 11.69 -10.06 5.84
C GLU A 136 10.87 -11.33 5.62
N TRP A 137 9.71 -11.23 4.95
CA TRP A 137 8.93 -12.41 4.58
C TRP A 137 9.67 -13.31 3.60
N GLU A 138 10.32 -12.74 2.60
CA GLU A 138 11.21 -13.50 1.72
C GLU A 138 12.31 -14.20 2.51
N GLN A 139 13.07 -13.45 3.31
CA GLN A 139 14.26 -13.96 3.97
C GLN A 139 13.96 -14.98 5.07
N ASN A 140 12.84 -14.83 5.78
CA ASN A 140 12.48 -15.71 6.90
C ASN A 140 11.59 -16.89 6.50
N HIS A 141 10.88 -16.80 5.37
CA HIS A 141 9.88 -17.80 4.96
C HIS A 141 10.09 -18.33 3.54
N GLY A 142 11.14 -17.89 2.85
CA GLY A 142 11.51 -18.31 1.50
C GLY A 142 10.62 -17.76 0.40
N GLY A 143 9.71 -16.83 0.71
CA GLY A 143 8.79 -16.21 -0.24
C GLY A 143 7.79 -15.27 0.42
N VAL A 144 7.35 -14.26 -0.32
CA VAL A 144 6.46 -13.20 0.19
C VAL A 144 5.06 -13.75 0.49
N VAL A 145 4.54 -14.62 -0.38
CA VAL A 145 3.22 -15.25 -0.22
C VAL A 145 3.18 -16.14 1.01
N LYS A 146 4.25 -16.90 1.26
CA LYS A 146 4.38 -17.75 2.45
C LYS A 146 4.41 -16.91 3.74
N GLY A 147 5.15 -15.80 3.72
CA GLY A 147 5.19 -14.89 4.86
C GLY A 147 3.85 -14.20 5.14
N LEU A 148 3.14 -13.78 4.08
CA LEU A 148 1.79 -13.25 4.21
C LEU A 148 0.83 -14.26 4.85
N MET A 149 0.81 -15.50 4.37
CA MET A 149 -0.03 -16.56 4.94
C MET A 149 0.27 -16.76 6.42
N LYS A 150 1.55 -16.87 6.80
CA LYS A 150 1.95 -17.03 8.21
C LYS A 150 1.57 -15.83 9.07
N SER A 151 1.65 -14.62 8.52
CA SER A 151 1.23 -13.40 9.22
C SER A 151 -0.27 -13.34 9.48
N LEU A 152 -1.10 -13.93 8.61
CA LEU A 152 -2.54 -14.00 8.81
C LEU A 152 -2.93 -14.99 9.92
N PHE A 153 -2.14 -16.06 10.11
CA PHE A 153 -2.36 -17.04 11.18
C PHE A 153 -1.77 -16.60 12.53
N LYS A 154 -0.89 -15.60 12.54
CA LYS A 154 -0.37 -15.03 13.78
C LYS A 154 -1.41 -14.06 14.35
N SER A 155 -1.84 -14.27 15.59
CA SER A 155 -2.71 -13.30 16.26
C SER A 155 -1.98 -11.96 16.30
N LYS A 156 -2.66 -10.92 15.80
CA LYS A 156 -2.17 -9.56 15.94
C LYS A 156 -2.14 -9.21 17.42
N THR A 157 -0.95 -9.11 17.98
CA THR A 157 -0.72 -8.33 19.19
C THR A 157 -0.73 -6.87 18.75
N GLU A 158 -1.92 -6.29 18.57
CA GLU A 158 -2.03 -4.84 18.44
C GLU A 158 -1.61 -4.27 19.80
N GLY A 159 -0.60 -3.40 19.81
CA GLY A 159 -0.26 -2.66 21.03
C GLY A 159 -1.49 -1.90 21.49
N GLU A 160 -1.74 -1.86 22.81
CA GLU A 160 -2.81 -1.07 23.41
C GLU A 160 -2.60 0.40 23.03
N LEU A 161 -3.31 0.84 22.00
CA LEU A 161 -3.52 2.23 21.68
C LEU A 161 -4.94 2.54 22.10
N ASP A 162 -5.10 3.48 23.03
CA ASP A 162 -6.44 3.99 23.34
C ASP A 162 -6.94 4.76 22.11
N LEU A 163 -8.01 4.26 21.50
CA LEU A 163 -8.53 4.79 20.25
C LEU A 163 -9.59 5.85 20.55
N SER A 164 -9.36 7.05 20.01
CA SER A 164 -10.36 8.11 19.92
C SER A 164 -11.61 7.65 19.16
N ASP A 165 -12.73 8.35 19.34
CA ASP A 165 -13.97 8.07 18.62
C ASP A 165 -13.80 8.22 17.10
N LEU A 166 -13.00 9.20 16.66
CA LEU A 166 -12.64 9.38 15.26
C LEU A 166 -11.84 8.19 14.72
N ALA A 167 -10.86 7.68 15.47
CA ALA A 167 -10.08 6.51 15.09
C ALA A 167 -10.96 5.26 14.99
N LYS A 168 -11.84 5.01 15.98
CA LYS A 168 -12.83 3.92 15.96
C LYS A 168 -13.76 4.01 14.75
N LYS A 169 -14.34 5.19 14.51
CA LYS A 169 -15.20 5.46 13.35
C LYS A 169 -14.51 5.16 12.02
N SER A 170 -13.22 5.50 11.89
CA SER A 170 -12.45 5.23 10.68
C SER A 170 -12.31 3.72 10.38
N GLN A 171 -12.21 2.89 11.42
CA GLN A 171 -12.13 1.44 11.30
C GLN A 171 -13.47 0.84 10.94
N GLU A 172 -14.54 1.25 11.64
CA GLU A 172 -15.91 0.79 11.41
C GLU A 172 -16.39 1.07 9.98
N GLU A 173 -16.18 2.31 9.52
CA GLU A 173 -16.52 2.74 8.17
C GLU A 173 -15.47 2.33 7.11
N LYS A 174 -14.40 1.66 7.53
CA LYS A 174 -13.32 1.11 6.69
C LYS A 174 -12.68 2.16 5.77
N TRP A 175 -12.43 3.36 6.28
CA TRP A 175 -11.86 4.45 5.48
C TRP A 175 -10.60 4.00 4.71
N ASN A 176 -10.53 4.35 3.43
CA ASN A 176 -9.38 4.05 2.57
C ASN A 176 -8.29 5.12 2.75
N VAL A 177 -8.69 6.40 2.66
CA VAL A 177 -7.90 7.59 2.96
C VAL A 177 -8.83 8.68 3.49
N TYR A 178 -8.28 9.72 4.08
CA TYR A 178 -9.02 10.93 4.45
C TYR A 178 -8.19 12.19 4.16
N THR A 179 -8.88 13.33 4.10
CA THR A 179 -8.28 14.67 4.03
C THR A 179 -9.01 15.60 5.00
N ILE A 180 -8.59 16.87 5.09
CA ILE A 180 -9.23 17.89 5.94
C ILE A 180 -9.88 18.96 5.06
N LYS A 181 -11.13 19.30 5.34
CA LYS A 181 -11.87 20.35 4.63
C LYS A 181 -11.19 21.69 4.82
N GLY A 182 -10.82 22.31 3.71
CA GLY A 182 -10.04 23.55 3.68
C GLY A 182 -8.53 23.35 3.58
N GLY A 183 -8.06 22.11 3.48
CA GLY A 183 -6.66 21.76 3.23
C GLY A 183 -6.01 20.99 4.37
N LEU A 184 -5.06 20.11 4.05
CA LEU A 184 -4.26 19.39 5.04
C LEU A 184 -3.34 20.32 5.85
N GLU A 185 -3.04 21.52 5.35
CA GLU A 185 -2.26 22.55 6.05
C GLU A 185 -2.86 22.96 7.40
N LYS A 186 -4.19 22.85 7.57
CA LYS A 186 -4.84 23.10 8.86
C LYS A 186 -4.33 22.19 9.99
N PHE A 187 -3.86 20.99 9.64
CA PHE A 187 -3.33 20.07 10.63
C PHE A 187 -2.08 20.63 11.31
N PRO A 188 -0.98 20.96 10.61
CA PRO A 188 0.18 21.59 11.22
C PRO A 188 -0.09 23.00 11.78
N GLU A 189 -1.04 23.76 11.24
CA GLU A 189 -1.41 25.08 11.81
C GLU A 189 -2.04 25.02 13.21
N THR A 190 -2.61 23.86 13.58
CA THR A 190 -3.29 23.67 14.86
C THR A 190 -2.38 23.02 15.91
N LEU A 191 -1.15 22.62 15.54
CA LEU A 191 -0.14 22.04 16.46
C LEU A 191 0.51 23.09 17.35
#